data_AF-A0AAP8N9D6-F1
#
_entry.id   AF-A0AAP8N9D6-F1
#
_cell.length_a   1.000
_cell.length_b   1.000
_cell.length_c   1.000
_cell.angle_alpha   90.00
_cell.angle_beta   90.00
_cell.angle_gamma   90.00
#
_symmetry.space_group_name_H-M   'P 1'
#
loop_
_entity.id
_entity.type
_entity.pdbx_description
1 polymer ?
#
loop_
_entity_poly.entity_id
_entity_poly.type
_entity_poly.pdbx_seq_one_letter_code
_entity_poly.pdbx_strand_id
1 'polypeptide(L)' 'MSAAKIINGYTVAKAKDGQWHITAANGEDVSGPLPTEAMAIEVAAVLDYTPPSPKRRGKDQD' A
#
# COMPACT_ATOMS: atom_id res chain seq x y z
N MET A 1 12.79 -2.23 14.44
CA MET A 1 11.53 -1.94 13.73
C MET A 1 11.90 -1.33 12.39
N SER A 2 11.73 -2.02 11.26
CA SER A 2 11.85 -1.36 9.96
C SER A 2 10.69 -0.37 9.82
N ALA A 3 11.00 0.86 9.41
CA ALA A 3 9.97 1.86 9.14
C ALA A 3 9.11 1.38 7.97
N ALA A 4 7.78 1.41 8.12
CA ALA A 4 6.88 1.16 7.01
C ALA A 4 7.08 2.26 5.96
N LYS A 5 7.23 1.87 4.69
CA LYS A 5 7.48 2.80 3.59
C LYS A 5 6.23 2.89 2.72
N ILE A 6 5.85 4.11 2.36
CA ILE A 6 4.70 4.33 1.46
C ILE A 6 5.23 4.57 0.05
N ILE A 7 4.78 3.77 -0.91
CA ILE A 7 5.15 3.85 -2.32
C ILE A 7 3.87 3.78 -3.13
N ASN A 8 3.62 4.80 -3.97
CA ASN A 8 2.41 4.89 -4.79
C ASN A 8 1.14 4.60 -3.97
N GLY A 9 1.00 5.10 -2.75
CA GLY A 9 -0.20 4.81 -1.92
C GLY A 9 -0.31 3.39 -1.35
N TYR A 10 0.64 2.51 -1.63
CA TYR A 10 0.82 1.22 -0.95
C TYR A 10 1.79 1.34 0.22
N THR A 11 1.52 0.60 1.28
CA THR A 11 2.36 0.49 2.47
C THR A 11 3.18 -0.79 2.41
N VAL A 12 4.49 -0.64 2.37
CA VAL A 12 5.46 -1.73 2.43
C VAL A 12 5.93 -1.88 3.87
N ALA A 13 5.63 -3.03 4.48
CA ALA A 13 5.98 -3.31 5.88
C ALA A 13 6.42 -4.76 6.07
N LYS A 14 7.34 -4.96 7.01
CA LYS A 14 7.79 -6.29 7.42
C LYS A 14 6.82 -6.88 8.44
N ALA A 15 6.21 -8.01 8.11
CA ALA A 15 5.32 -8.76 8.98
C ALA A 15 6.11 -9.55 10.06
N LYS A 16 5.37 -10.15 10.99
CA LYS A 16 5.95 -10.86 12.17
C LYS A 16 6.72 -12.13 11.80
N ASP A 17 6.39 -12.72 10.66
CA ASP A 17 7.09 -13.84 10.02
C ASP A 17 8.45 -13.43 9.41
N GLY A 18 8.75 -12.13 9.38
CA GLY A 18 9.96 -11.58 8.80
C GLY A 18 9.88 -11.39 7.29
N GLN A 19 8.72 -11.56 6.69
CA GLN A 19 8.47 -11.35 5.28
C GLN A 19 7.91 -9.94 5.04
N TRP A 20 8.04 -9.45 3.81
CA TRP A 20 7.57 -8.12 3.41
C TRP A 20 6.21 -8.23 2.74
N HIS A 21 5.27 -7.42 3.21
CA HIS A 21 3.91 -7.33 2.69
C HIS A 21 3.65 -5.95 2.13
N ILE A 22 2.80 -5.90 1.11
CA ILE A 22 2.37 -4.67 0.45
C ILE A 22 0.89 -4.54 0.71
N THR A 23 0.50 -3.57 1.52
CA THR A 23 -0.90 -3.29 1.80
C THR A 23 -1.37 -2.04 1.08
N ALA A 24 -2.57 -2.07 0.49
CA ALA A 24 -3.20 -0.88 -0.06
C ALA A 24 -3.66 0.07 1.05
N ALA A 25 -3.96 1.31 0.69
CA ALA A 25 -4.47 2.32 1.63
C ALA A 25 -5.80 1.90 2.32
N ASN A 26 -6.53 0.94 1.76
CA ASN A 26 -7.74 0.34 2.35
C ASN A 26 -7.43 -0.79 3.35
N GLY A 27 -6.16 -1.14 3.56
CA GLY A 27 -5.72 -2.23 4.44
C GLY A 27 -5.76 -3.62 3.80
N GLU A 28 -6.07 -3.72 2.51
CA GLU A 28 -6.03 -4.97 1.76
C GLU A 28 -4.58 -5.41 1.51
N ASP A 29 -4.27 -6.68 1.71
CA ASP A 29 -2.96 -7.23 1.34
C ASP A 29 -2.93 -7.46 -0.18
N VAL A 30 -2.12 -6.67 -0.86
CA VAL A 30 -2.06 -6.59 -2.32
C VAL A 30 -1.05 -7.59 -2.86
N SER A 31 0.00 -7.85 -2.09
CA SER A 31 1.03 -8.81 -2.41
C SER A 31 1.75 -9.27 -1.16
N GLY A 32 1.87 -10.59 -1.01
CA GLY A 32 2.71 -11.19 0.01
C GLY A 32 3.23 -12.57 -0.40
N PRO A 33 4.01 -13.21 0.47
CA PRO A 33 5.08 -12.62 1.25
C PRO A 33 6.36 -12.48 0.42
N LEU A 34 6.99 -11.30 0.50
CA LEU A 34 8.22 -10.99 -0.24
C LEU A 34 9.47 -11.16 0.64
N PRO A 35 10.57 -11.71 0.11
CA PRO A 35 11.76 -12.03 0.90
C PRO A 35 12.58 -10.80 1.30
N THR A 36 12.52 -9.70 0.54
CA THR A 36 13.35 -8.51 0.77
C THR A 36 12.56 -7.21 0.62
N GLU A 37 13.04 -6.16 1.27
CA GLU A 37 12.46 -4.82 1.18
C GLU A 37 12.51 -4.30 -0.26
N ALA A 38 13.64 -4.47 -0.94
CA ALA A 38 13.84 -4.02 -2.31
C ALA A 38 12.80 -4.65 -3.26
N MET A 39 12.53 -5.95 -3.12
CA MET A 39 11.52 -6.64 -3.93
C MET A 39 10.11 -6.10 -3.66
N ALA A 40 9.79 -5.78 -2.41
CA ALA A 40 8.52 -5.16 -2.07
C ALA A 40 8.40 -3.71 -2.60
N ILE A 41 9.51 -2.97 -2.60
CA ILE A 41 9.60 -1.64 -3.20
C ILE A 41 9.36 -1.70 -4.71
N GLU A 42 10.03 -2.63 -5.41
CA GLU A 42 9.89 -2.79 -6.85
C GLU A 42 8.47 -3.20 -7.24
N VAL A 43 7.86 -4.15 -6.53
CA VAL A 43 6.46 -4.55 -6.77
C VAL A 43 5.51 -3.38 -6.48
N ALA A 44 5.68 -2.67 -5.36
CA ALA A 44 4.86 -1.48 -5.05
C ALA A 44 5.05 -0.35 -6.06
N ALA A 45 6.25 -0.20 -6.64
CA ALA A 45 6.54 0.81 -7.66
C ALA A 45 5.92 0.48 -9.02
N VAL A 46 5.78 -0.80 -9.37
CA VAL A 46 5.09 -1.28 -10.58
C VAL A 46 3.58 -1.19 -10.43
N LEU A 47 3.06 -1.32 -9.20
CA LEU A 47 1.64 -1.20 -8.94
C LEU A 47 1.19 0.26 -9.14
N ASP A 48 0.39 0.47 -10.19
CA ASP A 48 -0.30 1.73 -10.44
C ASP A 48 -1.48 1.87 -9.48
N TYR A 49 -1.24 2.53 -8.35
CA TYR A 49 -2.33 2.95 -7.48
C TYR A 49 -3.06 4.12 -8.10
N THR A 50 -4.24 3.84 -8.63
CA THR A 50 -5.21 4.88 -8.91
C THR A 50 -5.97 5.17 -7.61
N PRO A 51 -5.72 6.29 -6.92
CA PRO A 51 -6.52 6.64 -5.76
C PRO A 51 -7.99 6.71 -6.17
N PRO A 52 -8.93 6.22 -5.33
CA PRO A 52 -10.34 6.30 -5.63
C PRO A 52 -10.69 7.76 -5.94
N SER A 53 -11.39 7.98 -7.05
CA SER A 53 -11.75 9.33 -7.50
C SER A 53 -12.36 10.09 -6.33
N PRO A 54 -11.95 11.35 -6.10
CA PRO A 54 -12.49 12.13 -5.00
C PRO A 54 -14.01 12.06 -5.04
N LYS A 55 -14.63 11.45 -4.01
CA LYS A 55 -16.08 11.52 -3.85
C LYS A 55 -16.39 13.01 -3.77
N ARG A 56 -17.00 13.55 -4.83
CA ARG A 56 -17.58 14.90 -4.80
C ARG A 56 -18.45 14.92 -3.56
N ARG A 57 -18.07 15.68 -2.53
CA ARG A 57 -18.93 15.98 -1.39
C ARG A 57 -20.16 16.63 -2.02
N GLY A 58 -21.21 15.82 -2.21
CA GLY A 58 -22.54 16.31 -2.54
C GLY A 58 -22.85 17.32 -1.45
N LYS A 59 -23.03 18.55 -1.90
CA LYS A 59 -23.41 19.67 -1.07
C LYS A 59 -24.86 19.39 -0.66
N ASP A 60 -25.07 18.63 0.42
CA ASP A 60 -26.34 18.70 1.15
C ASP A 60 -26.35 20.07 1.83
N GLN A 61 -26.67 21.07 1.03
CA GLN A 61 -27.38 22.25 1.47
C GLN A 61 -28.80 22.06 0.94
N ASP A 62 -29.68 21.54 1.79
CA ASP A 62 -31.10 21.88 1.83
C ASP A 62 -31.60 21.69 3.26
#